data_AF-A0A7C2NZU4-F1
#
_entry.id   AF-A0A7C2NZU4-F1
#
_cell.length_a   1.000
_cell.length_b   1.000
_cell.length_c   1.000
_cell.angle_alpha   90.00
_cell.angle_beta   90.00
_cell.angle_gamma   90.00
#
_symmetry.space_group_name_H-M   'P 1'
#
loop_
_entity.id
_entity.type
_entity.pdbx_description
1 polymer ?
#
loop_
_entity_poly.entity_id
_entity_poly.type
_entity_poly.pdbx_seq_one_letter_code
_entity_poly.pdbx_strand_id
1 'polypeptide(L)'
;MGYRMPQALEMSFHEASHVPSLESALDIGIGAAFRARGGEAPENFWHDMIFFTAGTATRVVLAERGQPGYRHYGELGVYLRGERWKAQLPLLEQHWRPFVESGSGDAAERARALAAIAEGLQ
;
A
#
# COMPACT_ATOMS: atom_id res chain seq x y z
N MET A 1 24.94 -3.34 6.77
CA MET A 1 23.80 -4.29 6.75
C MET A 1 23.28 -4.30 5.32
N GLY A 2 23.78 -5.21 4.48
CA GLY A 2 23.45 -5.22 3.05
C GLY A 2 21.98 -5.59 2.84
N TYR A 3 21.33 -4.96 1.87
CA TYR A 3 20.01 -5.39 1.42
C TYR A 3 20.10 -6.88 1.05
N ARG A 4 19.34 -7.75 1.74
CA ARG A 4 19.10 -9.08 1.20
C ARG A 4 18.28 -8.84 -0.07
N MET A 5 18.69 -9.40 -1.21
CA MET A 5 18.15 -9.11 -2.54
C MET A 5 16.62 -8.87 -2.62
N PRO A 6 15.76 -9.62 -1.90
CA PRO A 6 14.33 -9.36 -1.87
C PRO A 6 13.91 -7.93 -1.46
N GLN A 7 14.52 -7.35 -0.43
CA GLN A 7 14.20 -5.98 -0.01
C GLN A 7 14.66 -4.93 -1.03
N ALA A 8 15.76 -5.19 -1.74
CA ALA A 8 16.19 -4.29 -2.81
C ALA A 8 15.21 -4.33 -4.00
N LEU A 9 14.62 -5.50 -4.29
CA LEU A 9 13.58 -5.62 -5.32
C LEU A 9 12.26 -4.96 -4.89
N GLU A 10 11.83 -5.13 -3.63
CA GLU A 10 10.68 -4.40 -3.08
C GLU A 10 10.87 -2.89 -3.24
N MET A 11 12.05 -2.37 -2.88
CA MET A 11 12.35 -0.95 -3.04
C MET A 11 12.39 -0.53 -4.51
N SER A 12 12.95 -1.35 -5.40
CA SER A 12 12.93 -1.03 -6.84
C SER A 12 11.51 -0.95 -7.39
N PHE A 13 10.60 -1.80 -6.91
CA PHE A 13 9.18 -1.73 -7.27
C PHE A 13 8.50 -0.49 -6.66
N HIS A 14 8.82 -0.12 -5.42
CA HIS A 14 8.37 1.13 -4.81
C HIS A 14 8.79 2.33 -5.67
N GLU A 15 10.08 2.47 -6.00
CA GLU A 15 10.57 3.57 -6.83
C GLU A 15 9.91 3.60 -8.22
N ALA A 16 9.73 2.43 -8.84
CA ALA A 16 9.04 2.32 -10.12
C ALA A 16 7.55 2.70 -10.04
N SER A 17 6.94 2.67 -8.85
CA SER A 17 5.54 3.05 -8.64
C SER A 17 5.30 4.56 -8.63
N HIS A 18 6.35 5.38 -8.52
CA HIS A 18 6.29 6.85 -8.66
C HIS A 18 6.11 7.31 -10.12
N VAL A 19 5.96 6.40 -11.08
CA VAL A 19 5.62 6.82 -12.45
C VAL A 19 4.22 7.46 -12.46
N PRO A 20 4.01 8.58 -13.19
CA PRO A 20 2.76 9.35 -13.12
C PRO A 20 1.50 8.52 -13.40
N SER A 21 1.59 7.53 -14.29
CA SER A 21 0.46 6.67 -14.64
C SER A 21 -0.05 5.82 -13.47
N LEU A 22 0.81 5.48 -12.51
CA LEU A 22 0.44 4.71 -11.32
C LEU A 22 0.10 5.65 -10.16
N GLU A 23 0.97 6.62 -9.89
CA GLU A 23 0.81 7.57 -8.79
C GLU A 23 -0.46 8.40 -8.95
N SER A 24 -0.66 9.06 -10.09
CA SER A 24 -1.83 9.94 -10.28
C SER A 24 -3.14 9.16 -10.24
N ALA A 25 -3.17 7.93 -10.75
CA ALA A 25 -4.36 7.10 -10.71
C ALA A 25 -4.72 6.71 -9.26
N LEU A 26 -3.72 6.41 -8.44
CA LEU A 26 -3.90 6.10 -7.03
C LEU A 26 -4.33 7.34 -6.24
N ASP A 27 -3.66 8.46 -6.43
CA ASP A 27 -3.96 9.72 -5.74
C ASP A 27 -5.37 10.25 -6.07
N ILE A 28 -5.79 10.18 -7.34
CA ILE A 28 -7.16 10.50 -7.76
C ILE A 28 -8.18 9.61 -7.04
N GLY A 29 -7.91 8.31 -6.96
CA GLY A 29 -8.78 7.35 -6.29
C GLY A 29 -8.91 7.61 -4.80
N ILE A 30 -7.78 7.86 -4.13
CA ILE A 30 -7.72 8.24 -2.71
C ILE A 30 -8.53 9.53 -2.49
N GLY A 31 -8.23 10.58 -3.24
CA GLY A 31 -8.91 11.86 -3.11
C GLY A 31 -10.42 11.75 -3.34
N ALA A 32 -10.86 10.94 -4.32
CA ALA A 32 -12.28 10.68 -4.54
C ALA A 32 -12.95 9.99 -3.35
N ALA A 33 -12.29 8.99 -2.75
CA ALA A 33 -12.81 8.24 -1.61
C ALA A 33 -13.00 9.13 -0.36
N PHE A 34 -12.04 10.01 -0.07
CA PHE A 34 -12.12 10.96 1.05
C PHE A 34 -13.16 12.06 0.80
N ARG A 35 -13.18 12.65 -0.41
CA ARG A 35 -14.17 13.69 -0.74
C ARG A 35 -15.61 13.19 -0.69
N ALA A 36 -15.85 11.94 -1.09
CA ALA A 36 -17.17 11.32 -0.99
C ALA A 36 -17.70 11.24 0.45
N ARG A 37 -16.81 11.38 1.45
CA ARG A 37 -17.14 11.40 2.88
C ARG A 37 -16.95 12.78 3.52
N GLY A 38 -16.81 13.83 2.72
CA GLY A 38 -16.68 15.20 3.21
C GLY A 38 -15.32 15.53 3.84
N GLY A 39 -14.28 14.72 3.60
CA GLY A 39 -12.93 14.95 4.10
C GLY A 39 -11.89 15.12 3.00
N GLU A 40 -10.65 15.36 3.43
CA GLU A 40 -9.46 15.36 2.59
C GLU A 40 -8.56 14.19 2.97
N ALA A 41 -7.85 13.65 1.99
CA ALA A 41 -6.90 12.58 2.24
C ALA A 41 -5.70 13.11 3.07
N PRO A 42 -5.13 12.30 3.98
CA PRO A 42 -3.91 12.68 4.67
C PRO A 42 -2.78 12.99 3.69
N GLU A 43 -1.95 13.96 4.05
CA GLU A 43 -0.81 14.36 3.22
C GLU A 43 0.10 13.16 2.94
N ASN A 44 0.50 13.02 1.68
CA ASN A 44 1.37 11.95 1.19
C ASN A 44 0.82 10.53 1.46
N PHE A 45 -0.50 10.35 1.59
CA PHE A 45 -1.07 9.02 1.84
C PHE A 45 -0.87 8.05 0.68
N TRP A 46 -0.88 8.54 -0.56
CA TRP A 46 -0.53 7.74 -1.74
C TRP A 46 0.87 7.10 -1.60
N HIS A 47 1.81 7.82 -1.00
CA HIS A 47 3.19 7.37 -0.83
C HIS A 47 3.28 6.21 0.18
N ASP A 48 2.52 6.29 1.27
CA ASP A 48 2.39 5.20 2.24
C ASP A 48 1.75 3.97 1.59
N MET A 49 0.73 4.19 0.77
CA MET A 49 0.06 3.11 0.05
C MET A 49 0.99 2.40 -0.93
N ILE A 50 1.87 3.10 -1.67
CA ILE A 50 2.82 2.43 -2.56
C ILE A 50 3.88 1.65 -1.79
N PHE A 51 4.35 2.13 -0.63
CA PHE A 51 5.22 1.37 0.26
C PHE A 51 4.58 0.04 0.67
N PHE A 52 3.34 0.12 1.16
CA PHE A 52 2.60 -1.05 1.61
C PHE A 52 2.30 -2.02 0.45
N THR A 53 1.93 -1.48 -0.71
CA THR A 53 1.63 -2.26 -1.92
C THR A 53 2.85 -3.01 -2.41
N ALA A 54 4.01 -2.35 -2.47
CA ALA A 54 5.25 -2.97 -2.92
C ALA A 54 5.66 -4.14 -2.03
N GLY A 55 5.58 -3.99 -0.70
CA GLY A 55 5.85 -5.06 0.24
C GLY A 55 4.87 -6.22 0.11
N THR A 56 3.57 -5.93 0.02
CA THR A 56 2.53 -6.95 -0.11
C THR A 56 2.69 -7.76 -1.41
N ALA A 57 2.87 -7.08 -2.55
CA ALA A 57 3.07 -7.74 -3.83
C ALA A 57 4.35 -8.59 -3.85
N THR A 58 5.44 -8.09 -3.26
CA THR A 58 6.69 -8.84 -3.14
C THR A 58 6.49 -10.10 -2.29
N ARG A 59 5.76 -10.00 -1.18
CA ARG A 59 5.42 -11.14 -0.32
C ARG A 59 4.61 -12.19 -1.08
N VAL A 60 3.59 -11.79 -1.82
CA VAL A 60 2.76 -12.69 -2.65
C VAL A 60 3.64 -13.44 -3.67
N VAL A 61 4.39 -12.71 -4.49
CA VAL A 61 5.21 -13.30 -5.56
C VAL A 61 6.29 -14.24 -5.01
N LEU A 62 6.91 -13.91 -3.86
CA LEU A 62 7.89 -14.80 -3.24
C LEU A 62 7.25 -16.05 -2.64
N ALA A 63 6.08 -15.92 -2.02
CA ALA A 63 5.33 -17.06 -1.50
C ALA A 63 4.94 -18.04 -2.62
N GLU A 64 4.44 -17.53 -3.75
CA GLU A 64 4.14 -18.33 -4.95
C GLU A 64 5.36 -19.06 -5.52
N ARG A 65 6.56 -18.50 -5.31
CA ARG A 65 7.85 -19.09 -5.74
C ARG A 65 8.48 -20.01 -4.67
N GLY A 66 7.71 -20.41 -3.65
CA GLY A 66 8.17 -21.33 -2.61
C GLY A 66 9.08 -20.68 -1.55
N GLN A 67 9.06 -19.36 -1.43
CA GLN A 67 9.76 -18.60 -0.37
C GLN A 67 8.75 -17.89 0.54
N PRO A 68 7.95 -18.63 1.32
CA PRO A 68 7.03 -18.02 2.27
C PRO A 68 7.79 -17.34 3.41
N GLY A 69 7.13 -16.41 4.11
CA GLY A 69 7.71 -15.72 5.28
C GLY A 69 8.57 -14.49 4.93
N TYR A 70 8.45 -13.97 3.72
CA TYR A 70 9.02 -12.66 3.39
C TYR A 70 8.44 -11.57 4.30
N ARG A 71 9.32 -10.76 4.88
CA ARG A 71 8.97 -9.58 5.70
C ARG A 71 9.17 -8.32 4.89
N HIS A 72 8.17 -7.45 4.89
CA HIS A 72 8.19 -6.20 4.14
C HIS A 72 9.37 -5.35 4.60
N TYR A 73 9.95 -4.57 3.70
CA TYR A 73 10.89 -3.53 4.09
C TYR A 73 10.26 -2.59 5.14
N GLY A 74 8.95 -2.34 5.02
CA GLY A 74 8.20 -1.52 5.96
C GLY A 74 8.26 -2.01 7.42
N GLU A 75 8.20 -3.33 7.63
CA GLU A 75 8.28 -3.96 8.96
C GLU A 75 9.67 -3.86 9.60
N LEU A 76 10.71 -3.55 8.80
CA LEU A 76 12.08 -3.38 9.30
C LEU A 76 12.31 -1.99 9.91
N GLY A 77 11.26 -1.18 10.00
CA GLY A 77 11.25 0.05 10.77
C GLY A 77 10.69 1.27 10.05
N VAL A 78 10.08 1.16 8.87
CA VAL A 78 9.32 2.28 8.27
C VAL A 78 8.00 2.45 9.03
N TYR A 79 7.28 1.35 9.24
CA TYR A 79 5.98 1.35 9.93
C TYR A 79 6.05 1.75 11.41
N LEU A 80 7.26 1.77 11.98
CA LEU A 80 7.49 2.22 13.35
C LEU A 80 7.72 3.74 13.44
N ARG A 81 7.83 4.46 12.31
CA ARG A 81 8.14 5.89 12.28
C ARG A 81 6.88 6.73 12.33
N GLY A 82 6.60 7.30 13.50
CA GLY A 82 5.55 8.31 13.67
C GLY A 82 4.14 7.76 13.82
N GLU A 83 3.23 8.61 14.31
CA GLU A 83 1.85 8.22 14.63
C GLU A 83 1.01 7.88 13.40
N ARG A 84 1.39 8.41 12.22
CA ARG A 84 0.67 8.20 10.96
C ARG A 84 0.51 6.71 10.62
N TRP A 85 1.59 5.93 10.73
CA TRP A 85 1.54 4.49 10.44
C TRP A 85 0.70 3.72 11.46
N LYS A 86 0.58 4.18 12.71
CA LYS A 86 -0.29 3.51 13.70
C LYS A 86 -1.77 3.59 13.32
N ALA A 87 -2.19 4.69 12.71
CA ALA A 87 -3.57 4.86 12.22
C ALA A 87 -3.79 4.15 10.88
N GLN A 88 -2.86 4.31 9.93
CA GLN A 88 -3.02 3.81 8.57
C GLN A 88 -2.81 2.30 8.43
N LEU A 89 -1.79 1.74 9.08
CA LEU A 89 -1.38 0.35 8.85
C LEU A 89 -2.50 -0.66 9.13
N PRO A 90 -3.28 -0.57 10.23
CA PRO A 90 -4.39 -1.49 10.46
C PRO A 90 -5.43 -1.45 9.33
N LEU A 91 -5.73 -0.27 8.78
CA LEU A 91 -6.69 -0.10 7.71
C LEU A 91 -6.15 -0.61 6.37
N LEU A 92 -4.87 -0.39 6.08
CA LEU A 92 -4.20 -0.96 4.91
C LEU A 92 -4.19 -2.49 4.98
N GLU A 93 -3.85 -3.05 6.15
CA GLU A 93 -3.86 -4.49 6.38
C GLU A 93 -5.27 -5.08 6.24
N GLN A 94 -6.30 -4.39 6.75
CA GLN A 94 -7.66 -4.89 6.74
C GLN A 94 -8.34 -4.75 5.37
N HIS A 95 -8.12 -3.65 4.67
CA HIS A 95 -8.93 -3.27 3.50
C HIS A 95 -8.13 -3.21 2.20
N TRP A 96 -6.86 -2.81 2.24
CA TRP A 96 -6.04 -2.71 1.02
C TRP A 96 -5.33 -4.01 0.67
N ARG A 97 -4.74 -4.69 1.66
CA ARG A 97 -4.02 -5.96 1.46
C ARG A 97 -4.86 -7.00 0.70
N PRO A 98 -6.14 -7.26 1.04
CA PRO A 98 -6.93 -8.26 0.30
C PRO A 98 -7.05 -7.94 -1.19
N PHE A 99 -7.16 -6.66 -1.56
CA PHE A 99 -7.19 -6.22 -2.95
C PHE A 99 -5.84 -6.44 -3.66
N VAL A 100 -4.72 -6.16 -3.00
CA VAL A 100 -3.40 -6.42 -3.58
C VAL A 100 -3.15 -7.93 -3.72
N GLU A 101 -3.53 -8.71 -2.71
CA GLU A 101 -3.37 -10.17 -2.70
C GLU A 101 -4.28 -10.88 -3.70
N SER A 102 -5.43 -10.30 -4.05
CA SER A 102 -6.31 -10.88 -5.09
C SER A 102 -5.70 -10.77 -6.50
N GLY A 103 -4.70 -9.90 -6.69
CA GLY A 103 -4.14 -9.60 -8.02
C GLY A 103 -5.16 -8.98 -8.97
N SER A 104 -6.31 -8.54 -8.45
CA SER A 104 -7.44 -8.08 -9.22
C SER A 104 -7.16 -6.72 -9.87
N GLY A 105 -7.49 -6.59 -11.14
CA GLY A 105 -7.55 -5.31 -11.84
C GLY A 105 -8.89 -4.59 -11.67
N ASP A 106 -9.84 -5.13 -10.88
CA ASP A 106 -11.20 -4.61 -10.78
C ASP A 106 -11.21 -3.23 -10.09
N ALA A 107 -11.65 -2.22 -10.84
CA ALA A 107 -11.81 -0.86 -10.34
C ALA A 107 -12.85 -0.76 -9.21
N ALA A 108 -13.88 -1.60 -9.19
CA ALA A 108 -14.90 -1.59 -8.15
C ALA A 108 -14.35 -2.14 -6.82
N GLU A 109 -13.54 -3.19 -6.87
CA GLU A 109 -12.85 -3.73 -5.69
C GLU A 109 -11.88 -2.70 -5.11
N ARG A 110 -11.05 -2.09 -5.96
CA ARG A 110 -10.16 -0.99 -5.56
C ARG A 110 -10.93 0.15 -4.91
N ALA A 111 -12.04 0.58 -5.50
CA ALA A 111 -12.86 1.67 -4.97
C ALA A 111 -13.47 1.33 -3.61
N ARG A 112 -13.94 0.08 -3.42
CA ARG A 112 -14.46 -0.38 -2.11
C ARG A 112 -13.38 -0.37 -1.03
N ALA A 113 -12.17 -0.83 -1.35
CA ALA A 113 -11.05 -0.81 -0.42
C ALA A 113 -10.69 0.62 0.00
N LEU A 114 -10.55 1.54 -0.97
CA LEU A 114 -10.27 2.94 -0.70
C LEU A 114 -11.38 3.62 0.11
N ALA A 115 -12.64 3.31 -0.17
CA ALA A 115 -13.77 3.83 0.60
C ALA A 115 -13.72 3.39 2.08
N ALA A 116 -13.44 2.11 2.35
CA ALA A 116 -13.33 1.61 3.73
C ALA A 116 -12.15 2.23 4.50
N ILE A 117 -11.03 2.44 3.81
CA ILE A 117 -9.86 3.12 4.39
C ILE A 117 -10.18 4.59 4.71
N ALA A 118 -10.83 5.29 3.79
CA ALA A 118 -11.24 6.67 4.00
C ALA A 118 -12.19 6.80 5.20
N GLU A 119 -13.09 5.84 5.39
CA GLU A 119 -13.99 5.79 6.56
C GLU A 119 -13.24 5.64 7.88
N GLY A 120 -12.22 4.79 7.92
CA GLY A 120 -11.46 4.54 9.15
C GLY A 120 -10.44 5.63 9.51
N LEU A 121 -10.12 6.54 8.59
CA LEU A 121 -9.15 7.63 8.78
C LEU A 121 -9.81 8.98 9.09
N GLN A 122 -11.14 9.04 9.14
CA GLN A 122 -11.91 10.22 9.56
C GLN A 122 -12.24 10.16 11.05
#